data_AF-A0A944KGL7-F1
#
_entry.id   AF-A0A944KGL7-F1
#
_cell.length_a   1.000
_cell.length_b   1.000
_cell.length_c   1.000
_cell.angle_alpha   90.00
_cell.angle_beta   90.00
_cell.angle_gamma   90.00
#
_symmetry.space_group_name_H-M   'P 1'
#
loop_
_entity.id
_entity.type
_entity.pdbx_description
1 polymer ?
#
loop_
_entity_poly.entity_id
_entity_poly.type
_entity_poly.pdbx_seq_one_letter_code
_entity_poly.pdbx_strand_id
1 'polypeptide(L)'
;MTSQVSSPAEKANGSDGADGANDTVVGEQRTTTTQTRDVSAKERSEKEVRRLDRVIIRFAGDSGDGMQLTGDRFTSETATFGNDLSTLPNFPAEIRAPAGTLPGVSSFQLHFADHDILTPGDAPNVLVAMNPAALKANIADVPRGAEIIVNTDEFTKRP
;
A
#
# COMPACT_ATOMS: atom_id res chain seq x y z
N MET A 1 -4.23 20.14 46.65
CA MET A 1 -3.94 21.17 45.63
C MET A 1 -4.68 20.76 44.36
N THR A 2 -5.83 21.39 44.14
CA THR A 2 -6.70 21.16 42.97
C THR A 2 -6.21 22.04 41.83
N SER A 3 -6.14 21.50 40.62
CA SER A 3 -6.17 22.32 39.41
C SER A 3 -6.97 21.59 38.34
N GLN A 4 -8.21 22.05 38.20
CA GLN A 4 -9.05 21.88 37.02
C GLN A 4 -8.70 23.04 36.07
N VAL A 5 -8.52 22.75 34.79
CA VAL A 5 -8.57 23.75 33.73
C VAL A 5 -9.55 23.23 32.68
N SER A 6 -10.70 23.89 32.57
CA SER A 6 -11.69 23.67 31.50
C SER A 6 -11.57 24.81 30.49
N SER A 7 -11.59 24.45 29.22
CA SER A 7 -11.56 25.36 28.05
C SER A 7 -12.99 25.82 27.71
N PRO A 8 -13.22 27.06 27.24
CA PRO A 8 -14.52 27.47 26.72
C PRO A 8 -14.63 27.25 25.20
N ALA A 9 -15.78 26.71 24.79
CA ALA A 9 -16.18 26.50 23.41
C ALA A 9 -16.66 27.78 22.72
N GLU A 10 -16.29 27.93 21.46
CA GLU A 10 -16.69 28.99 20.54
C GLU A 10 -18.02 28.63 19.84
N LYS A 11 -19.00 29.52 19.89
CA LYS A 11 -20.20 29.48 19.03
C LYS A 11 -20.54 30.89 18.56
N ALA A 12 -20.47 31.12 17.26
CA ALA A 12 -21.33 32.05 16.54
C ALA A 12 -21.33 31.70 15.04
N ASN A 13 -22.43 31.14 14.53
CA ASN A 13 -22.77 31.19 13.12
C ASN A 13 -24.11 31.93 13.01
N GLY A 14 -24.07 33.10 12.37
CA GLY A 14 -25.20 33.99 12.14
C GLY A 14 -25.56 34.02 10.66
N SER A 15 -26.66 33.35 10.35
CA SER A 15 -27.80 33.75 9.51
C SER A 15 -27.72 34.95 8.55
N ASP A 16 -28.20 34.65 7.32
CA ASP A 16 -29.24 35.36 6.55
C ASP A 16 -28.93 36.57 5.66
N GLY A 17 -29.62 36.58 4.51
CA GLY A 17 -29.88 37.73 3.63
C GLY A 17 -29.56 37.41 2.15
N ALA A 18 -30.42 36.79 1.35
CA ALA A 18 -31.68 37.28 0.76
C ALA A 18 -31.52 38.29 -0.41
N ASP A 19 -32.09 37.86 -1.54
CA ASP A 19 -32.82 38.61 -2.58
C ASP A 19 -32.12 39.57 -3.56
N GLY A 20 -32.47 39.41 -4.85
CA GLY A 20 -32.64 40.56 -5.74
C GLY A 20 -32.29 40.40 -7.23
N ALA A 21 -33.26 39.92 -8.02
CA ALA A 21 -33.71 40.40 -9.35
C ALA A 21 -32.73 40.71 -10.53
N ASN A 22 -33.00 40.02 -11.65
CA ASN A 22 -32.98 40.37 -13.09
C ASN A 22 -32.33 41.68 -13.58
N ASP A 23 -31.46 41.60 -14.61
CA ASP A 23 -31.75 42.17 -15.94
C ASP A 23 -30.79 41.64 -17.03
N THR A 24 -31.29 41.51 -18.26
CA THR A 24 -30.58 41.00 -19.44
C THR A 24 -29.88 42.14 -20.19
N VAL A 25 -28.56 42.05 -20.40
CA VAL A 25 -27.86 42.88 -21.40
C VAL A 25 -26.82 42.03 -22.17
N VAL A 26 -26.95 42.09 -23.49
CA VAL A 26 -26.13 41.44 -24.51
C VAL A 26 -24.74 42.10 -24.60
N GLY A 27 -23.67 41.31 -24.62
CA GLY A 27 -22.32 41.79 -24.89
C GLY A 27 -21.32 40.66 -25.13
N GLU A 28 -20.80 40.58 -26.36
CA GLU A 28 -19.74 39.66 -26.78
C GLU A 28 -18.45 39.85 -25.96
N GLN A 29 -17.93 38.76 -25.35
CA GLN A 29 -16.52 38.65 -24.98
C GLN A 29 -16.01 37.21 -25.17
N ARG A 30 -15.00 37.09 -26.04
CA ARG A 30 -14.09 35.94 -26.18
C ARG A 30 -13.59 35.46 -24.81
N THR A 31 -13.73 34.16 -24.52
CA THR A 31 -12.99 33.50 -23.43
C THR A 31 -12.63 32.05 -23.81
N THR A 32 -11.34 31.89 -24.08
CA THR A 32 -10.43 30.84 -23.60
C THR A 32 -11.02 29.54 -23.01
N THR A 33 -10.67 28.42 -23.65
CA THR A 33 -10.45 27.05 -23.16
C THR A 33 -10.76 26.76 -21.69
N THR A 34 -11.69 25.83 -21.44
CA THR A 34 -11.52 24.77 -20.44
C THR A 34 -12.23 23.51 -20.95
N GLN A 35 -11.46 22.66 -21.62
CA GLN A 35 -11.81 21.25 -21.82
C GLN A 35 -11.72 20.62 -20.43
N THR A 36 -12.83 20.58 -19.69
CA THR A 36 -12.97 19.69 -18.55
C THR A 36 -12.87 18.27 -19.13
N ARG A 37 -11.67 17.70 -19.08
CA ARG A 37 -11.48 16.27 -19.31
C ARG A 37 -12.22 15.60 -18.18
N ASP A 38 -13.44 15.19 -18.48
CA ASP A 38 -14.19 14.20 -17.75
C ASP A 38 -13.26 13.00 -17.62
N VAL A 39 -12.59 12.88 -16.46
CA VAL A 39 -11.83 11.70 -16.09
C VAL A 39 -12.88 10.63 -15.88
N SER A 40 -13.20 9.97 -17.00
CA SER A 40 -14.13 8.86 -17.09
C SER A 40 -13.92 7.96 -15.89
N ALA A 41 -14.94 7.90 -15.04
CA ALA A 41 -15.09 6.89 -14.02
C ALA A 41 -14.92 5.53 -14.72
N LYS A 42 -13.72 4.98 -14.66
CA LYS A 42 -13.41 3.67 -15.21
C LYS A 42 -14.36 2.70 -14.55
N GLU A 43 -15.27 2.13 -15.34
CA GLU A 43 -16.25 1.16 -14.91
C GLU A 43 -15.53 0.13 -14.03
N ARG A 44 -15.95 0.06 -12.75
CA ARG A 44 -15.46 -0.98 -11.85
C ARG A 44 -16.07 -2.28 -12.34
N SER A 45 -15.38 -2.99 -13.22
CA SER A 45 -15.71 -4.39 -13.48
C SER A 45 -15.67 -5.10 -12.12
N GLU A 46 -16.67 -5.92 -11.84
CA GLU A 46 -16.69 -6.72 -10.62
C GLU A 46 -15.39 -7.53 -10.55
N LYS A 47 -14.62 -7.34 -9.46
CA LYS A 47 -13.37 -8.06 -9.27
C LYS A 47 -13.72 -9.52 -8.97
N GLU A 48 -13.10 -10.44 -9.70
CA GLU A 48 -13.23 -11.87 -9.40
C GLU A 48 -12.67 -12.15 -8.00
N VAL A 49 -13.52 -12.66 -7.11
CA VAL A 49 -13.12 -13.07 -5.76
C VAL A 49 -12.80 -14.56 -5.78
N ARG A 50 -11.56 -14.91 -5.47
CA ARG A 50 -11.10 -16.30 -5.41
C ARG A 50 -10.88 -16.70 -3.95
N ARG A 51 -11.43 -17.86 -3.55
CA ARG A 51 -11.11 -18.47 -2.26
C ARG A 51 -9.80 -19.23 -2.38
N LEU A 52 -8.85 -18.92 -1.51
CA LEU A 52 -7.58 -19.61 -1.39
C LEU A 52 -7.57 -20.44 -0.12
N ASP A 53 -6.93 -21.60 -0.19
CA ASP A 53 -6.75 -22.51 0.94
C ASP A 53 -5.79 -21.91 1.98
N ARG A 54 -4.67 -21.39 1.50
CA ARG A 54 -3.64 -20.71 2.28
C ARG A 54 -2.94 -19.68 1.42
N VAL A 55 -2.23 -18.74 2.06
CA VAL A 55 -1.49 -17.69 1.35
C VAL A 55 -0.10 -17.52 1.96
N ILE A 56 0.90 -17.49 1.08
CA ILE A 56 2.29 -17.12 1.40
C ILE A 56 2.60 -15.79 0.74
N ILE A 57 2.88 -14.76 1.53
CA ILE A 57 3.30 -13.44 1.06
C ILE A 57 4.76 -13.24 1.46
N ARG A 58 5.59 -12.79 0.52
CA ARG A 58 6.96 -12.35 0.79
C ARG A 58 7.08 -10.86 0.48
N PHE A 59 7.37 -10.07 1.51
CA PHE A 59 7.80 -8.68 1.38
C PHE A 59 9.31 -8.65 1.19
N ALA A 60 9.80 -7.93 0.20
CA ALA A 60 11.24 -7.81 -0.08
C ALA A 60 11.62 -6.36 -0.43
N GLY A 61 12.75 -5.92 0.10
CA GLY A 61 13.27 -4.55 -0.01
C GLY A 61 14.67 -4.47 0.58
N ASP A 62 15.32 -3.32 0.52
CA ASP A 62 16.64 -3.16 1.13
C ASP A 62 16.55 -3.17 2.66
N SER A 63 17.66 -3.49 3.33
CA SER A 63 17.76 -3.35 4.77
C SER A 63 17.57 -1.88 5.17
N GLY A 64 16.43 -1.58 5.79
CA GLY A 64 16.02 -0.22 6.16
C GLY A 64 14.69 0.20 5.54
N ASP A 65 14.22 -0.48 4.48
CA ASP A 65 12.94 -0.19 3.82
C ASP A 65 11.71 -0.65 4.63
N GLY A 66 11.92 -1.14 5.85
CA GLY A 66 10.84 -1.50 6.77
C GLY A 66 10.20 -2.87 6.52
N MET A 67 10.90 -3.83 5.90
CA MET A 67 10.36 -5.18 5.64
C MET A 67 9.92 -5.89 6.91
N GLN A 68 10.69 -5.75 8.00
CA GLN A 68 10.33 -6.39 9.26
C GLN A 68 9.16 -5.68 9.94
N LEU A 69 9.15 -4.34 9.93
CA LEU A 69 8.02 -3.57 10.46
C LEU A 69 6.72 -3.90 9.71
N THR A 70 6.79 -3.98 8.38
CA THR A 70 5.65 -4.36 7.53
C THR A 70 5.19 -5.77 7.85
N GLY A 71 6.12 -6.72 7.93
CA GLY A 71 5.86 -8.10 8.30
C GLY A 71 5.21 -8.26 9.66
N ASP A 72 5.74 -7.59 10.69
CA ASP A 72 5.22 -7.62 12.06
C ASP A 72 3.80 -7.04 12.15
N ARG A 73 3.54 -5.95 11.43
CA ARG A 73 2.20 -5.35 11.35
C ARG A 73 1.22 -6.28 10.66
N PHE A 74 1.58 -6.83 9.50
CA PHE A 74 0.71 -7.76 8.78
C PHE A 74 0.43 -9.03 9.61
N THR A 75 1.46 -9.55 10.29
CA THR A 75 1.34 -10.69 11.21
C THR A 75 0.33 -10.41 12.31
N SER A 76 0.43 -9.24 12.96
CA SER A 76 -0.47 -8.83 14.05
C SER A 76 -1.92 -8.71 13.58
N GLU A 77 -2.15 -8.10 12.42
CA GLU A 77 -3.50 -7.99 11.83
C GLU A 77 -4.06 -9.37 11.46
N THR A 78 -3.24 -10.21 10.83
CA THR A 78 -3.63 -11.58 10.41
C THR A 78 -4.08 -12.43 11.59
N ALA A 79 -3.34 -12.36 12.70
CA ALA A 79 -3.70 -13.02 13.96
C ALA A 79 -4.97 -12.42 14.59
N THR A 80 -5.18 -11.11 14.50
CA THR A 80 -6.39 -10.44 15.00
C THR A 80 -7.65 -10.93 14.28
N PHE A 81 -7.54 -11.29 13.00
CA PHE A 81 -8.61 -11.94 12.24
C PHE A 81 -8.80 -13.43 12.55
N GLY A 82 -7.99 -14.01 13.45
CA GLY A 82 -8.11 -15.41 13.87
C GLY A 82 -7.48 -16.43 12.93
N ASN A 83 -6.64 -15.99 11.98
CA ASN A 83 -5.87 -16.91 11.14
C ASN A 83 -4.69 -17.48 11.94
N ASP A 84 -4.39 -18.75 11.71
CA ASP A 84 -3.10 -19.30 12.12
C ASP A 84 -2.03 -18.89 11.10
N LEU A 85 -0.80 -18.76 11.57
CA LEU A 85 0.29 -18.24 10.75
C LEU A 85 1.67 -18.73 11.17
N SER A 86 2.60 -18.67 10.23
CA SER A 86 4.03 -18.86 10.44
C SER A 86 4.83 -17.83 9.65
N THR A 87 5.90 -17.32 10.25
CA THR A 87 6.74 -16.27 9.66
C THR A 87 8.16 -16.73 9.44
N LEU A 88 8.82 -16.11 8.47
CA LEU A 88 10.25 -16.29 8.22
C LEU A 88 10.86 -14.93 7.87
N PRO A 89 11.41 -14.21 8.86
CA PRO A 89 12.23 -13.04 8.61
C PRO A 89 13.59 -13.47 8.03
N ASN A 90 14.06 -12.75 7.01
CA ASN A 90 15.35 -12.98 6.37
C ASN A 90 16.12 -11.66 6.26
N PHE A 91 17.29 -11.61 6.88
CA PHE A 91 18.14 -10.43 6.95
C PHE A 91 19.39 -10.62 6.08
N PRO A 92 19.86 -9.58 5.38
CA PRO A 92 21.08 -9.67 4.61
C PRO A 92 22.29 -9.95 5.51
N ALA A 93 23.27 -10.69 4.97
CA ALA A 93 24.53 -10.93 5.67
C ALA A 93 25.42 -9.66 5.75
N GLU A 94 25.25 -8.73 4.82
CA GLU A 94 26.02 -7.50 4.75
C GLU A 94 25.34 -6.39 5.54
N ILE A 95 25.96 -6.01 6.67
CA ILE A 95 25.42 -5.00 7.59
C ILE A 95 25.40 -3.58 7.00
N ARG A 96 26.19 -3.33 5.94
CA ARG A 96 26.28 -2.01 5.26
C ARG A 96 26.36 -2.16 3.75
N ALA A 97 25.43 -2.90 3.16
CA ALA A 97 25.34 -3.00 1.72
C ALA A 97 24.97 -1.64 1.12
N PRO A 98 25.55 -1.25 -0.03
CA PRO A 98 25.05 -0.09 -0.76
C PRO A 98 23.57 -0.29 -1.11
N ALA A 99 22.77 0.78 -1.03
CA ALA A 99 21.36 0.75 -1.41
C ALA A 99 21.19 0.29 -2.87
N GLY A 100 20.15 -0.47 -3.14
CA GLY A 100 19.81 -1.05 -4.43
C GLY A 100 20.71 -2.22 -4.85
N THR A 101 21.43 -2.84 -3.92
CA THR A 101 22.31 -3.99 -4.22
C THR A 101 21.76 -5.29 -3.64
N LEU A 102 22.00 -6.41 -4.34
CA LEU A 102 21.53 -7.72 -3.94
C LEU A 102 21.99 -8.14 -2.53
N PRO A 103 23.24 -7.88 -2.09
CA PRO A 103 23.67 -8.24 -0.73
C PRO A 103 22.94 -7.48 0.37
N GLY A 104 22.27 -6.36 0.06
CA GLY A 104 21.51 -5.55 1.00
C GLY A 104 20.02 -5.89 1.09
N VAL A 105 19.55 -6.84 0.28
CA VAL A 105 18.14 -7.21 0.25
C VAL A 105 17.77 -7.97 1.52
N SER A 106 16.70 -7.50 2.16
CA SER A 106 15.99 -8.16 3.25
C SER A 106 14.63 -8.67 2.76
N SER A 107 14.06 -9.63 3.47
CA SER A 107 12.68 -10.04 3.23
C SER A 107 11.98 -10.53 4.50
N PHE A 108 10.65 -10.50 4.46
CA PHE A 108 9.79 -11.07 5.48
C PHE A 108 8.74 -11.93 4.78
N GLN A 109 8.71 -13.21 5.10
CA GLN A 109 7.70 -14.12 4.60
C GLN A 109 6.67 -14.43 5.69
N LEU A 110 5.40 -14.42 5.30
CA LEU A 110 4.27 -14.81 6.13
C LEU A 110 3.45 -15.86 5.38
N HIS A 111 3.12 -16.94 6.07
CA HIS A 111 2.22 -17.99 5.62
C HIS A 111 1.04 -18.05 6.59
N PHE A 112 -0.19 -17.96 6.09
CA PHE A 112 -1.38 -17.93 6.93
C PHE A 112 -2.59 -18.61 6.27
N ALA A 113 -3.50 -19.10 7.12
CA ALA A 113 -4.77 -19.72 6.71
C ALA A 113 -5.80 -19.67 7.85
N ASP A 114 -7.03 -20.08 7.54
CA ASP A 114 -8.12 -20.27 8.53
C ASP A 114 -8.01 -21.59 9.32
N HIS A 115 -6.88 -22.29 9.17
CA HIS A 115 -6.55 -23.57 9.78
C HIS A 115 -5.05 -23.64 10.08
N ASP A 116 -4.63 -24.69 10.79
CA ASP A 116 -3.27 -24.82 11.33
C ASP A 116 -2.15 -24.67 10.28
N ILE A 117 -1.17 -23.80 10.58
CA ILE A 117 0.03 -23.56 9.78
C ILE A 117 1.26 -23.99 10.57
N LEU A 118 1.97 -24.99 10.06
CA LEU A 118 3.12 -25.59 10.76
C LEU A 118 4.48 -25.15 10.20
N THR A 119 4.51 -24.51 9.03
CA THR A 119 5.75 -24.06 8.38
C THR A 119 5.57 -22.68 7.75
N PRO A 120 6.65 -21.91 7.55
CA PRO A 120 6.57 -20.64 6.83
C PRO A 120 6.28 -20.78 5.32
N GLY A 121 6.24 -22.01 4.79
CA GLY A 121 6.08 -22.29 3.36
C GLY A 121 7.36 -22.12 2.53
N ASP A 122 7.40 -22.75 1.35
CA ASP A 122 8.61 -22.79 0.51
C ASP A 122 8.69 -21.63 -0.49
N ALA A 123 7.57 -21.32 -1.15
CA ALA A 123 7.51 -20.38 -2.26
C ALA A 123 6.34 -19.40 -2.12
N PRO A 124 6.52 -18.09 -2.38
CA PRO A 124 5.48 -17.11 -2.21
C PRO A 124 4.37 -17.24 -3.27
N ASN A 125 3.11 -17.12 -2.84
CA ASN A 125 1.99 -16.86 -3.74
C ASN A 125 1.96 -15.40 -4.19
N VAL A 126 2.46 -14.50 -3.36
CA VAL A 126 2.57 -13.07 -3.64
C VAL A 126 3.98 -12.59 -3.27
N LEU A 127 4.69 -11.99 -4.22
CA LEU A 127 5.93 -11.24 -3.97
C LEU A 127 5.63 -9.74 -4.00
N VAL A 128 5.91 -9.05 -2.90
CA VAL A 128 5.86 -7.59 -2.80
C VAL A 128 7.30 -7.07 -2.83
N ALA A 129 7.75 -6.56 -3.97
CA ALA A 129 9.13 -6.10 -4.19
C ALA A 129 9.20 -4.56 -4.22
N MET A 130 9.90 -3.97 -3.25
CA MET A 130 9.96 -2.52 -3.07
C MET A 130 11.00 -1.81 -3.92
N ASN A 131 11.90 -2.57 -4.56
CA ASN A 131 12.92 -2.04 -5.46
C ASN A 131 13.37 -3.13 -6.47
N PRO A 132 14.14 -2.79 -7.52
CA PRO A 132 14.61 -3.75 -8.52
C PRO A 132 15.54 -4.84 -7.96
N ALA A 133 16.34 -4.54 -6.94
CA ALA A 133 17.25 -5.50 -6.32
C ALA A 133 16.46 -6.60 -5.60
N ALA A 134 15.43 -6.22 -4.85
CA ALA A 134 14.51 -7.12 -4.16
C ALA A 134 13.78 -8.04 -5.15
N LEU A 135 13.29 -7.50 -6.27
CA LEU A 135 12.69 -8.30 -7.34
C LEU A 135 13.71 -9.30 -7.90
N LYS A 136 14.90 -8.82 -8.27
CA LYS A 136 15.96 -9.66 -8.87
C LYS A 136 16.43 -10.76 -7.92
N ALA A 137 16.51 -10.50 -6.62
CA ALA A 137 16.94 -11.47 -5.62
C ALA A 137 15.91 -12.59 -5.38
N ASN A 138 14.62 -12.31 -5.53
CA ASN A 138 13.55 -13.24 -5.13
C ASN A 138 12.79 -13.89 -6.30
N ILE A 139 12.89 -13.35 -7.53
CA ILE A 139 12.06 -13.80 -8.66
C ILE A 139 12.24 -15.28 -9.01
N ALA A 140 13.40 -15.87 -8.72
CA ALA A 140 13.66 -17.29 -8.96
C ALA A 140 12.81 -18.22 -8.07
N ASP A 141 12.40 -17.74 -6.89
CA ASP A 141 11.60 -18.50 -5.94
C ASP A 141 10.09 -18.35 -6.19
N VAL A 142 9.68 -17.43 -7.08
CA VAL A 142 8.28 -17.13 -7.35
C VAL A 142 7.72 -18.13 -8.38
N PRO A 143 6.74 -18.97 -8.01
CA PRO A 143 6.14 -19.93 -8.93
C PRO A 143 5.42 -19.23 -10.09
N ARG A 144 5.30 -19.92 -11.23
CA ARG A 144 4.47 -19.43 -12.33
C ARG A 144 3.02 -19.27 -11.89
N GLY A 145 2.41 -18.15 -12.27
CA GLY A 145 1.01 -17.83 -11.90
C GLY A 145 0.85 -17.18 -10.52
N ALA A 146 1.95 -17.00 -9.76
CA ALA A 146 1.96 -16.17 -8.56
C ALA A 146 1.83 -14.67 -8.92
N GLU A 147 1.39 -13.89 -7.94
CA GLU A 147 1.21 -12.44 -8.09
C GLU A 147 2.48 -11.70 -7.67
N ILE A 148 2.81 -10.63 -8.40
CA ILE A 148 3.96 -9.78 -8.11
C ILE A 148 3.48 -8.34 -8.05
N ILE A 149 3.72 -7.70 -6.90
CA ILE A 149 3.47 -6.28 -6.67
C ILE A 149 4.83 -5.60 -6.60
N VAL A 150 5.07 -4.63 -7.48
CA VAL A 150 6.34 -3.92 -7.59
C VAL A 150 6.16 -2.43 -7.39
N ASN A 151 7.06 -1.81 -6.63
CA ASN A 151 7.20 -0.36 -6.60
C ASN A 151 7.89 0.10 -7.90
N THR A 152 7.13 0.67 -8.83
CA THR A 152 7.64 1.07 -10.15
C THR A 152 8.52 2.31 -10.12
N ASP A 153 8.43 3.14 -9.08
CA ASP A 153 9.17 4.41 -9.00
C ASP A 153 10.68 4.19 -8.82
N GLU A 154 11.08 3.04 -8.29
CA GLU A 154 12.48 2.63 -8.12
C GLU A 154 13.10 2.04 -9.42
N PHE A 155 12.31 1.87 -10.48
CA PHE A 155 12.80 1.33 -11.76
C PHE A 155 13.27 2.44 -12.69
N THR A 156 14.47 2.29 -13.24
CA THR A 156 15.00 3.17 -14.29
C THR A 156 14.78 2.56 -15.67
N LYS A 157 14.73 3.42 -16.69
CA LYS A 157 14.70 2.95 -18.09
C LYS A 157 15.97 2.19 -18.38
N ARG A 158 15.84 1.10 -19.13
CA ARG A 158 17.00 0.38 -19.66
C ARG A 158 17.82 1.37 -20.53
N PRO A 159 19.13 1.53 -20.26
CA PRO A 159 19.97 2.41 -21.05
C PRO A 159 20.10 1.93 -22.50
#